data_AF-A0A0N1EK64-F1
#
_entry.id   AF-A0A0N1EK64-F1
#
_cell.length_a   1.000
_cell.length_b   1.000
_cell.length_c   1.000
_cell.angle_alpha   90.00
_cell.angle_beta   90.00
_cell.angle_gamma   90.00
#
_symmetry.space_group_name_H-M   'P 1'
#
loop_
_entity.id
_entity.type
_entity.pdbx_description
1 polymer ?
#
loop_
_entity_poly.entity_id
_entity_poly.type
_entity_poly.pdbx_seq_one_letter_code
_entity_poly.pdbx_strand_id
1 'polypeptide(L)'
;MKKNLDKSEREQLAALQAMADDEIDTHDIPEAPEANWDHAHRPGLYKPLKKSVTMRLDLDVIAWFKEHSDGGYQTEINRTLRKHMLRHEARVSRKSPNGTQHRAST
;
A
#
# COMPACT_ATOMS: atom_id res chain seq x y z
N MET A 1 18.01 -18.28 -3.47
CA MET A 1 19.27 -19.04 -3.28
C MET A 1 19.15 -19.83 -2.00
N LYS A 2 19.39 -21.16 -2.04
CA LYS A 2 19.47 -21.97 -0.82
C LYS A 2 20.84 -21.73 -0.19
N LYS A 3 20.89 -21.38 1.10
CA LYS A 3 22.14 -21.22 1.83
C LYS A 3 22.72 -22.62 2.03
N ASN A 4 23.93 -22.87 1.53
CA ASN A 4 24.62 -24.14 1.75
C ASN A 4 25.21 -24.10 3.15
N LEU A 5 24.55 -24.77 4.10
CA LEU A 5 24.99 -24.84 5.49
C LEU A 5 26.06 -25.93 5.64
N ASP A 6 27.15 -25.62 6.32
CA ASP A 6 28.15 -26.59 6.75
C ASP A 6 27.56 -27.56 7.80
N LYS A 7 28.21 -28.70 8.03
CA LYS A 7 27.76 -29.72 8.98
C LYS A 7 27.58 -29.16 10.40
N SER A 8 28.54 -28.34 10.85
CA SER A 8 28.51 -27.68 12.16
C SER A 8 27.30 -26.75 12.31
N GLU A 9 26.98 -25.96 11.28
CA GLU A 9 25.84 -25.05 11.30
C GLU A 9 24.51 -25.82 11.37
N ARG A 10 24.42 -26.99 10.72
CA ARG A 10 23.23 -27.85 10.81
C ARG A 10 23.03 -28.46 12.18
N GLU A 11 24.12 -28.86 12.84
CA GLU A 11 24.08 -29.37 14.22
C GLU A 11 23.67 -28.27 15.20
N GLN A 12 24.18 -27.04 15.03
CA GLN A 12 23.76 -25.87 15.82
C GLN A 12 22.28 -25.54 15.62
N LEU A 13 21.77 -25.56 14.37
CA LEU A 13 20.35 -25.34 14.10
C LEU A 13 19.47 -26.44 14.71
N ALA A 14 19.91 -27.70 14.65
CA ALA A 14 19.18 -28.81 15.27
C ALA A 14 19.14 -28.67 16.80
N ALA A 15 20.23 -28.21 17.42
CA ALA A 15 20.27 -27.91 18.85
C ALA A 15 19.34 -26.75 19.22
N LEU A 16 19.36 -25.64 18.46
CA LEU A 16 18.45 -24.51 18.67
C LEU A 16 16.98 -24.89 18.48
N GLN A 17 16.67 -25.78 17.55
CA GLN A 17 15.30 -26.25 17.31
C GLN A 17 14.80 -27.19 18.42
N ALA A 18 15.71 -27.89 19.11
CA ALA A 18 15.38 -28.80 20.20
C ALA A 18 15.37 -28.12 21.58
N MET A 19 15.92 -26.92 21.69
CA MET A 19 15.91 -26.09 22.90
C MET A 19 14.48 -25.68 23.28
N ALA A 20 14.18 -25.66 24.57
CA ALA A 20 12.86 -25.22 25.04
C ALA A 20 12.79 -23.68 25.06
N ASP A 21 11.58 -23.12 24.86
CA ASP A 21 11.38 -21.66 24.83
C ASP A 21 11.85 -20.97 26.13
N ASP A 22 11.69 -21.63 27.28
CA ASP A 22 12.11 -21.11 28.59
C ASP A 22 13.65 -20.99 28.75
N GLU A 23 14.41 -21.70 27.91
CA GLU A 23 15.88 -21.66 27.89
C GLU A 23 16.42 -20.52 26.99
N ILE A 24 15.54 -19.83 26.26
CA ILE A 24 15.92 -18.73 25.37
C ILE A 24 16.15 -17.47 26.20
N ASP A 25 17.40 -16.99 26.22
CA ASP A 25 17.75 -15.71 26.81
C ASP A 25 17.18 -14.55 25.99
N THR A 26 16.30 -13.77 26.60
CA THR A 26 15.64 -12.58 26.02
C THR A 26 15.96 -11.30 26.81
N HIS A 27 17.02 -11.31 27.64
CA HIS A 27 17.31 -10.20 28.56
C HIS A 27 17.56 -8.85 27.86
N ASP A 28 18.07 -8.88 26.63
CA ASP A 28 18.32 -7.69 25.81
C ASP A 28 17.08 -7.20 25.04
N ILE A 29 16.15 -8.12 24.74
CA ILE A 29 14.94 -7.86 23.97
C ILE A 29 13.76 -8.54 24.69
N PRO A 30 13.19 -7.90 25.73
CA PRO A 30 12.05 -8.46 26.44
C PRO A 30 10.85 -8.59 25.51
N GLU A 31 9.98 -9.56 25.80
CA GLU A 31 8.75 -9.79 25.03
C GLU A 31 7.88 -8.52 25.01
N ALA A 32 7.38 -8.18 23.83
CA ALA A 32 6.55 -6.99 23.66
C ALA A 32 5.19 -7.20 24.34
N PRO A 33 4.81 -6.38 25.34
CA PRO A 33 3.51 -6.51 25.99
C PRO A 33 2.37 -6.26 25.01
N GLU A 34 1.19 -6.85 25.28
CA GLU A 34 0.03 -6.77 24.37
C GLU A 34 -0.36 -5.32 24.02
N ALA A 35 -0.23 -4.39 24.97
CA ALA A 35 -0.51 -2.96 24.78
C ALA A 35 0.37 -2.28 23.71
N ASN A 36 1.51 -2.86 23.34
CA ASN A 36 2.34 -2.36 22.25
C ASN A 36 1.66 -2.56 20.88
N TRP A 37 0.77 -3.55 20.75
CA TRP A 37 0.04 -3.81 19.51
C TRP A 37 -1.01 -2.75 19.22
N ASP A 38 -1.55 -2.07 20.24
CA ASP A 38 -2.53 -0.98 20.08
C ASP A 38 -1.97 0.18 19.25
N HIS A 39 -0.65 0.38 19.32
CA HIS A 39 0.08 1.42 18.62
C HIS A 39 0.84 0.91 17.39
N ALA A 40 0.71 -0.38 17.05
CA ALA A 40 1.39 -0.98 15.92
C ALA A 40 0.84 -0.41 14.61
N HIS A 41 1.58 0.51 14.01
CA HIS A 41 1.20 1.10 12.72
C HIS A 41 1.47 0.11 11.59
N ARG A 42 0.43 -0.53 11.06
CA ARG A 42 0.54 -1.27 9.78
C ARG A 42 0.63 -0.25 8.65
N PRO A 43 1.78 -0.07 7.97
CA PRO A 43 1.79 0.76 6.77
C PRO A 43 0.79 0.15 5.79
N GLY A 44 -0.24 0.93 5.43
CA GLY A 44 -1.30 0.48 4.54
C GLY A 44 -0.69 -0.08 3.26
N LEU A 45 -0.72 -1.40 3.10
CA LEU A 45 -0.13 -2.11 1.97
C LEU A 45 -0.94 -1.92 0.68
N TYR A 46 -1.69 -0.83 0.56
CA TYR A 46 -2.49 -0.55 -0.62
C TYR A 46 -1.57 -0.07 -1.74
N LYS A 47 -1.26 -0.99 -2.65
CA LYS A 47 -0.70 -0.65 -3.96
C LYS A 47 -1.86 -0.50 -4.95
N PRO A 48 -2.13 0.70 -5.49
CA PRO A 48 -3.14 0.86 -6.52
C PRO A 48 -2.84 -0.06 -7.71
N LEU A 49 -3.80 -0.91 -8.08
CA LEU A 49 -3.69 -1.75 -9.27
C LEU A 49 -3.72 -0.85 -10.51
N LYS A 50 -2.59 -0.74 -11.21
CA LYS A 50 -2.47 0.02 -12.46
C LYS A 50 -2.76 -0.93 -13.62
N LYS A 51 -3.73 -0.58 -14.47
CA LYS A 51 -3.96 -1.28 -15.74
C LYS A 51 -3.22 -0.55 -16.85
N SER A 52 -2.40 -1.28 -17.62
CA SER A 52 -1.79 -0.72 -18.83
C SER A 52 -2.88 -0.45 -19.86
N VAL A 53 -2.98 0.80 -20.30
CA VAL A 53 -3.90 1.23 -21.36
C VAL A 53 -3.10 1.99 -22.39
N THR A 54 -3.37 1.74 -23.68
CA THR A 54 -2.76 2.50 -24.77
C THR A 54 -3.67 3.68 -25.09
N MET A 55 -3.20 4.89 -24.82
CA MET A 55 -3.87 6.14 -25.20
C MET A 55 -2.88 7.08 -25.88
N ARG A 56 -3.38 7.94 -26.76
CA ARG A 56 -2.59 9.02 -27.37
C ARG A 56 -2.72 10.26 -26.49
N LEU A 57 -1.58 10.90 -26.26
CA LEU A 57 -1.48 12.21 -25.60
C LEU A 57 -0.71 13.13 -26.54
N ASP A 58 -1.03 14.42 -26.50
CA ASP A 58 -0.33 15.41 -27.30
C ASP A 58 1.15 15.52 -26.87
N LEU A 59 2.00 15.86 -27.82
CA LEU A 59 3.45 15.85 -27.64
C LEU A 59 3.89 16.89 -26.60
N ASP A 60 3.27 18.06 -26.62
CA ASP A 60 3.51 19.16 -25.69
C ASP A 60 3.13 18.79 -24.25
N VAL A 61 2.01 18.10 -24.06
CA VAL A 61 1.57 17.58 -22.76
C VAL A 61 2.59 16.58 -22.22
N ILE A 62 3.07 15.65 -23.06
CA ILE A 62 4.10 14.70 -22.66
C ILE A 62 5.41 15.43 -22.31
N ALA A 63 5.83 16.39 -23.13
CA ALA A 63 7.04 17.17 -22.90
C ALA A 63 6.98 17.92 -21.57
N TRP A 64 5.87 18.61 -21.31
CA TRP A 64 5.65 19.35 -20.07
C TRP A 64 5.76 18.44 -18.84
N PHE A 65 5.08 17.29 -18.84
CA PHE A 65 5.15 16.36 -17.70
C PHE A 65 6.54 15.74 -17.54
N LYS A 66 7.31 15.53 -18.62
CA LYS A 66 8.69 15.04 -18.51
C LYS A 66 9.62 16.05 -17.85
N GLU A 67 9.44 17.33 -18.15
CA GLU A 67 10.25 18.42 -17.60
C GLU A 67 9.87 18.76 -16.15
N HIS A 68 8.58 18.64 -15.79
CA HIS A 68 8.04 19.11 -14.51
C HIS A 68 7.72 17.99 -13.50
N SER A 69 8.16 16.75 -13.74
CA SER A 69 7.89 15.61 -12.83
C SER A 69 9.11 15.15 -12.04
N ASP A 70 9.06 15.24 -10.72
CA ASP A 70 10.10 14.67 -9.83
C ASP A 70 9.97 13.15 -9.68
N GLY A 71 8.74 12.62 -9.75
CA GLY A 71 8.40 11.19 -9.54
C GLY A 71 8.11 10.39 -10.81
N GLY A 72 8.52 10.92 -11.97
CA GLY A 72 8.27 10.38 -13.31
C GLY A 72 6.93 10.82 -13.91
N TYR A 73 6.94 11.10 -15.22
CA TYR A 73 5.81 11.70 -15.94
C TYR A 73 4.51 10.89 -15.82
N GLN A 74 4.58 9.55 -15.83
CA GLN A 74 3.39 8.70 -15.70
C GLN A 74 2.73 8.81 -14.32
N THR A 75 3.51 9.00 -13.26
CA THR A 75 3.01 9.20 -11.90
C THR A 75 2.25 10.52 -11.80
N GLU A 76 2.78 11.57 -12.41
CA GLU A 76 2.18 12.90 -12.46
C GLU A 76 0.89 12.95 -13.27
N ILE A 77 0.90 12.34 -14.45
CA ILE A 77 -0.29 12.20 -15.29
C ILE A 77 -1.40 11.51 -14.50
N ASN A 78 -1.11 10.35 -13.89
CA ASN A 78 -2.09 9.61 -13.10
C ASN A 78 -2.61 10.40 -11.90
N ARG A 79 -1.75 11.17 -11.22
CA ARG A 79 -2.15 12.03 -10.11
C ARG A 79 -3.09 13.14 -10.56
N THR A 80 -2.79 13.77 -11.69
CA THR A 80 -3.60 14.85 -12.26
C THR A 80 -4.97 14.33 -12.68
N LEU A 81 -5.02 13.19 -13.37
CA LEU A 81 -6.27 12.53 -13.74
C LEU A 81 -7.12 12.18 -12.52
N ARG A 82 -6.52 11.62 -11.45
CA ARG A 82 -7.25 11.33 -10.20
C ARG A 82 -7.82 12.60 -9.56
N LYS A 83 -7.04 13.69 -9.49
CA LYS A 83 -7.51 14.97 -8.96
C LYS A 83 -8.69 15.51 -9.78
N HIS A 84 -8.63 15.38 -11.11
CA HIS A 84 -9.71 15.79 -12.00
C HIS A 84 -10.98 14.95 -11.76
N MET A 85 -10.86 13.61 -11.69
CA MET A 85 -11.99 12.72 -11.40
C MET A 85 -12.69 13.08 -10.08
N LEU A 86 -11.93 13.21 -8.99
CA LEU A 86 -12.49 13.52 -7.66
C LEU A 86 -13.20 14.88 -7.63
N ARG A 87 -12.63 15.90 -8.29
CA ARG A 87 -13.26 17.21 -8.42
C ARG A 87 -14.55 17.13 -9.25
N HIS A 88 -14.54 16.33 -10.31
CA HIS A 88 -15.71 16.13 -11.16
C HIS A 88 -16.84 15.43 -10.39
N GLU A 89 -16.55 14.32 -9.71
CA GLU A 89 -17.52 13.58 -8.89
C GLU A 89 -18.10 14.44 -7.77
N ALA A 90 -17.26 15.20 -7.05
CA ALA A 90 -17.73 16.12 -6.01
C ALA A 90 -18.65 17.22 -6.54
N ARG A 91 -18.45 17.65 -7.80
CA ARG A 91 -19.32 18.63 -8.46
C ARG A 91 -20.64 17.99 -8.91
N VAL A 92 -20.59 16.76 -9.42
CA VAL A 92 -21.79 16.02 -9.83
C VAL A 92 -22.67 15.71 -8.62
N SER A 93 -22.10 15.24 -7.51
CA SER A 93 -22.84 14.95 -6.28
C SER A 93 -23.52 16.18 -5.69
N ARG A 94 -22.87 17.37 -5.78
CA ARG A 94 -23.44 18.65 -5.36
C ARG A 94 -24.56 19.17 -6.27
N LYS A 95 -24.59 18.76 -7.55
CA LYS A 95 -25.57 19.25 -8.55
C LYS A 95 -26.84 18.39 -8.62
N SER A 96 -26.88 17.23 -7.96
CA SER A 96 -28.10 16.42 -7.79
C SER A 96 -28.70 16.55 -6.39
N PRO A 97 -29.55 17.57 -6.12
CA PRO A 97 -30.37 17.61 -4.91
C PRO A 97 -31.77 17.00 -5.09
N ASN A 98 -32.13 16.41 -6.24
CA ASN A 98 -33.47 15.83 -6.43
C ASN A 98 -33.46 14.51 -7.21
N GLY A 99 -33.52 13.42 -6.46
CA GLY A 99 -33.92 12.09 -6.88
C GLY A 99 -35.01 11.57 -5.93
N THR A 100 -36.19 12.18 -6.01
CA THR A 100 -37.50 11.59 -5.75
C THR A 100 -37.63 10.62 -4.55
N GLN A 101 -38.00 11.17 -3.39
CA GLN A 101 -38.93 10.48 -2.48
C GLN A 101 -40.31 10.50 -3.14
N HIS A 102 -40.71 9.44 -3.82
CA HIS A 102 -42.14 9.18 -4.00
C HIS A 102 -42.63 8.36 -2.82
N ARG A 103 -43.70 8.90 -2.24
CA ARG A 103 -44.35 8.58 -0.98
C ARG A 103 -44.87 7.15 -0.94
N ALA A 104 -45.05 6.69 0.29
CA ALA A 104 -45.85 5.54 0.67
C ALA A 104 -47.28 5.55 0.10
N SER A 105 -47.91 4.37 0.22
CA SER A 105 -49.36 4.10 0.23
C SER A 105 -49.99 3.73 -1.11
N THR A 106 -50.18 2.43 -1.36
CA THR A 106 -51.43 1.68 -1.09
C THR A 106 -51.14 0.19 -1.25
#